data_AF-A0AAV2S5G9-F1
#
_entry.id   AF-A0AAV2S5G9-F1
#
_cell.length_a   1.000
_cell.length_b   1.000
_cell.length_c   1.000
_cell.angle_alpha   90.00
_cell.angle_beta   90.00
_cell.angle_gamma   90.00
#
_symmetry.space_group_name_H-M   'P 1'
#
loop_
_entity.id
_entity.type
_entity.pdbx_description
1 polymer ?
#
loop_
_entity_poly.entity_id
_entity_poly.type
_entity_poly.pdbx_seq_one_letter_code
_entity_poly.pdbx_strand_id
1 'polypeptide(L)'
;MDSGSGMSFAQTHMAKCGWKEGRGLGREETGRTDPIKVKLKFDNAGFGHDQAEEFTFQWWDHVFNKAADNLSVSKNEKGGIELHQKEKLVVSKSRPSAALAAMKEKLYGSFVK
;
A
#
# COMPACT_ATOMS: atom_id res chain seq x y z
N MET A 1 18.36 -16.95 -36.81
CA MET A 1 17.01 -16.46 -37.16
C MET A 1 16.24 -17.68 -37.59
N ASP A 2 15.48 -18.28 -36.67
CA ASP A 2 14.81 -19.55 -36.90
C ASP A 2 13.49 -19.28 -37.63
N SER A 3 13.49 -19.55 -38.93
CA SER A 3 12.32 -19.56 -39.80
C SER A 3 11.83 -21.00 -39.88
N GLY A 4 10.90 -21.39 -39.00
CA GLY A 4 10.37 -22.76 -39.02
C GLY A 4 9.29 -23.03 -37.99
N SER A 5 8.02 -22.88 -38.40
CA SER A 5 6.90 -23.71 -37.91
C SER A 5 5.63 -23.24 -38.60
N GLY A 6 4.83 -24.17 -39.13
CA GLY A 6 3.44 -23.87 -39.52
C GLY A 6 2.62 -23.35 -38.32
N MET A 7 1.43 -22.81 -38.60
CA MET A 7 0.50 -22.31 -37.57
C MET A 7 0.36 -23.30 -36.41
N SER A 8 0.36 -22.79 -35.18
CA SER A 8 0.15 -23.62 -33.99
C SER A 8 -1.22 -24.32 -34.06
N PHE A 9 -1.38 -25.42 -33.31
CA PHE A 9 -2.66 -26.15 -33.25
C PHE A 9 -3.84 -25.21 -32.94
N ALA A 10 -3.66 -24.32 -31.95
CA ALA A 10 -4.67 -23.35 -31.56
C ALA A 10 -4.95 -22.33 -32.68
N GLN A 11 -3.90 -21.79 -33.32
CA GLN A 11 -4.06 -20.84 -34.44
C GLN A 11 -4.82 -21.48 -35.61
N THR A 12 -4.49 -22.73 -35.95
CA THR A 12 -5.18 -23.47 -37.01
C THR A 12 -6.66 -23.67 -36.70
N HIS A 13 -7.00 -23.97 -35.45
CA HIS A 13 -8.40 -24.11 -35.02
C HIS A 13 -9.15 -22.78 -35.08
N MET A 14 -8.53 -21.68 -34.61
CA MET A 14 -9.13 -20.34 -34.68
C MET A 14 -9.36 -19.88 -36.12
N ALA A 15 -8.40 -20.13 -37.02
CA ALA A 15 -8.52 -19.81 -38.44
C ALA A 15 -9.70 -20.56 -39.11
N LYS A 16 -9.91 -21.84 -38.75
CA LYS A 16 -11.09 -22.62 -39.21
C LYS A 16 -12.40 -21.99 -38.76
N CYS A 17 -12.42 -21.35 -37.60
CA CYS A 17 -13.57 -20.63 -37.05
C CYS A 17 -13.71 -19.20 -37.59
N GLY A 18 -12.91 -18.80 -38.60
CA GLY A 18 -13.00 -17.50 -39.26
C GLY A 18 -12.21 -16.38 -38.58
N TRP A 19 -11.45 -16.67 -37.51
CA TRP A 19 -10.56 -15.69 -36.90
C TRP A 19 -9.34 -15.42 -37.81
N LYS A 20 -8.87 -14.17 -37.82
CA LYS A 20 -7.71 -13.73 -38.60
C LYS A 20 -6.67 -13.10 -37.69
N GLU A 21 -5.40 -13.32 -38.02
CA GLU A 21 -4.28 -12.74 -37.29
C GLU A 21 -4.39 -11.21 -37.23
N GLY A 22 -4.11 -10.66 -36.04
CA GLY A 22 -4.22 -9.23 -35.77
C GLY A 22 -5.63 -8.71 -35.49
N ARG A 23 -6.68 -9.53 -35.60
CA ARG A 23 -8.06 -9.13 -35.30
C ARG A 23 -8.51 -9.56 -33.91
N GLY A 24 -9.30 -8.70 -33.27
CA GLY A 24 -9.96 -9.01 -32.02
C GLY A 24 -11.01 -10.11 -32.15
N LEU A 25 -11.35 -10.76 -31.05
CA LEU A 25 -12.42 -11.76 -31.01
C LEU A 25 -13.81 -11.11 -30.91
N GLY A 26 -14.85 -11.87 -31.25
CA GLY A 26 -16.26 -11.42 -31.18
C GLY A 26 -16.83 -11.03 -32.55
N ARG A 27 -18.15 -10.84 -32.60
CA ARG A 27 -18.91 -10.59 -33.84
C ARG A 27 -18.42 -9.33 -34.59
N GLU A 28 -18.05 -8.30 -33.83
CA GLU A 28 -17.57 -7.01 -34.34
C GLU A 28 -16.05 -6.85 -34.19
N GLU A 29 -15.34 -7.93 -33.85
CA GLU A 29 -13.88 -7.93 -33.67
C GLU A 29 -13.38 -6.95 -32.57
N THR A 30 -14.25 -6.61 -31.62
CA THR A 30 -13.98 -5.65 -30.53
C THR A 30 -13.20 -6.26 -29.35
N GLY A 31 -12.95 -7.57 -29.36
CA GLY A 31 -12.16 -8.25 -28.35
C GLY A 31 -10.70 -7.79 -28.35
N ARG A 32 -10.04 -7.87 -27.20
CA ARG A 32 -8.61 -7.52 -27.08
C ARG A 32 -7.75 -8.41 -27.97
N THR A 33 -6.87 -7.79 -28.74
CA THR A 33 -5.82 -8.47 -29.53
C THR A 33 -4.64 -8.88 -28.65
N ASP A 34 -4.36 -8.11 -27.60
CA ASP A 34 -3.25 -8.35 -26.69
C ASP A 34 -3.68 -9.05 -25.40
N PRO A 35 -2.86 -9.99 -24.91
CA PRO A 35 -3.11 -10.66 -23.64
C PRO A 35 -3.09 -9.66 -22.48
N ILE A 36 -3.82 -10.01 -21.42
CA ILE A 36 -3.77 -9.24 -20.18
C ILE A 36 -2.43 -9.54 -19.51
N LYS A 37 -1.60 -8.50 -19.36
CA LYS A 37 -0.31 -8.60 -18.66
C LYS A 37 -0.55 -8.60 -17.16
N VAL A 38 -0.15 -9.68 -16.51
CA VAL A 38 -0.17 -9.77 -15.04
C VAL A 38 1.15 -9.26 -14.46
N LYS A 39 1.07 -8.57 -13.33
CA LYS A 39 2.25 -8.22 -12.54
C LYS A 39 2.45 -9.30 -11.48
N LEU A 40 3.55 -10.02 -11.57
CA LEU A 40 3.92 -10.99 -10.55
C LEU A 40 4.46 -10.26 -9.31
N LYS A 41 4.07 -10.75 -8.14
CA LYS A 41 4.49 -10.23 -6.84
C LYS A 41 5.37 -11.27 -6.16
N PHE A 42 6.59 -10.88 -5.80
CA PHE A 42 7.60 -11.73 -5.19
C PHE A 42 7.99 -11.24 -3.79
N ASP A 43 7.06 -10.58 -3.11
CA ASP A 43 7.26 -10.03 -1.77
C ASP A 43 6.16 -10.53 -0.81
N ASN A 44 6.41 -10.38 0.49
CA ASN A 44 5.47 -10.74 1.54
C ASN A 44 4.61 -9.54 2.00
N ALA A 45 4.69 -8.40 1.30
CA ALA A 45 4.00 -7.20 1.72
C ALA A 45 2.47 -7.34 1.56
N GLY A 46 1.71 -6.64 2.40
CA GLY A 46 0.26 -6.54 2.23
C GLY A 46 -0.14 -5.77 0.97
N PHE A 47 -1.42 -5.84 0.59
CA PHE A 47 -1.98 -4.91 -0.38
C PHE A 47 -2.05 -3.50 0.25
N GLY A 48 -1.68 -2.47 -0.51
CA GLY A 48 -1.60 -1.09 0.01
C GLY A 48 -0.39 -0.80 0.90
N HIS A 49 0.57 -1.73 1.02
CA HIS A 49 1.85 -1.45 1.67
C HIS A 49 2.67 -0.48 0.82
N ASP A 50 3.01 0.66 1.41
CA ASP A 50 3.87 1.65 0.78
C ASP A 50 5.31 1.45 1.28
N GLN A 51 6.20 1.02 0.38
CA GLN A 51 7.62 0.84 0.67
C GLN A 51 8.33 2.17 0.94
N ALA A 52 7.77 3.30 0.50
CA ALA A 52 8.33 4.62 0.74
C ALA A 52 8.14 5.09 2.19
N GLU A 53 7.20 4.50 2.95
CA GLU A 53 6.98 4.85 4.36
C GLU A 53 8.27 4.67 5.19
N GLU A 54 9.07 3.65 4.90
CA GLU A 54 10.33 3.38 5.61
C GLU A 54 11.36 4.50 5.46
N PHE A 55 11.32 5.23 4.34
CA PHE A 55 12.28 6.29 4.03
C PHE A 55 11.75 7.69 4.30
N THR A 56 10.43 7.85 4.37
CA THR A 56 9.77 9.17 4.46
C THR A 56 9.30 9.51 5.87
N PHE A 57 9.09 8.51 6.75
CA PHE A 57 8.67 8.76 8.12
C PHE A 57 9.86 8.75 9.08
N GLN A 58 10.26 9.94 9.52
CA GLN A 58 11.30 10.12 10.53
C GLN A 58 10.73 9.91 11.93
N TRP A 59 10.53 8.65 12.32
CA TRP A 59 9.89 8.28 13.58
C TRP A 59 10.51 8.94 14.83
N TRP A 60 11.82 9.23 14.79
CA TRP A 60 12.54 9.86 15.89
C TRP A 60 12.05 11.29 16.14
N ASP A 61 11.77 12.05 15.08
CA ASP A 61 11.30 13.44 15.15
C ASP A 61 9.88 13.48 15.75
N HIS A 62 9.02 12.56 15.31
CA HIS A 62 7.69 12.40 15.88
C HIS A 62 7.71 12.06 17.38
N VAL A 63 8.56 11.11 17.81
CA VAL A 63 8.67 10.74 19.22
C VAL A 63 9.25 11.89 20.05
N PHE A 64 10.24 12.60 19.52
CA PHE A 64 10.88 13.74 20.18
C PHE A 64 9.89 14.89 20.38
N ASN A 65 9.24 15.36 19.31
CA ASN A 65 8.31 16.47 19.38
C ASN A 65 7.14 16.15 20.32
N LYS A 66 6.60 14.93 20.23
CA LYS A 66 5.51 14.50 21.12
C LYS A 66 5.94 14.42 22.59
N ALA A 67 7.19 14.02 22.87
CA ALA A 67 7.72 14.03 24.23
C ALA A 67 7.94 15.47 24.74
N ALA A 68 8.46 16.36 23.89
CA ALA A 68 8.68 17.77 24.23
C ALA A 68 7.36 18.49 24.54
N ASP A 69 6.33 18.30 23.73
CA ASP A 69 5.00 18.92 23.92
C ASP A 69 4.31 18.52 25.23
N ASN A 70 4.66 17.34 25.76
CA ASN A 70 4.11 16.81 27.01
C ASN A 70 4.77 17.39 28.27
N LEU A 71 5.88 18.10 28.12
CA LEU A 71 6.58 18.76 29.21
C LEU A 71 6.16 20.23 29.23
N SER A 72 5.60 20.68 30.35
CA SER A 72 5.41 22.11 30.62
C SER A 72 6.39 22.56 31.70
N VAL A 73 7.15 23.62 31.38
CA VAL A 73 8.13 24.22 32.28
C VAL A 73 7.52 25.48 32.88
N SER A 74 7.35 25.51 34.20
CA SER A 74 6.94 26.71 34.96
C SER A 74 8.12 27.21 35.79
N LYS A 75 8.18 28.52 36.02
CA LYS A 75 9.19 29.14 36.88
C LYS A 75 8.51 29.59 38.17
N ASN A 76 8.98 29.09 39.29
CA ASN A 76 8.47 29.47 40.60
C ASN A 76 8.96 30.86 41.00
N GLU A 77 8.18 31.55 41.85
CA GLU A 77 8.46 32.89 42.38
C GLU A 77 9.81 32.96 43.14
N LYS A 78 10.33 31.81 43.59
CA LYS A 78 11.64 31.67 44.27
C LYS A 78 12.81 31.38 43.31
N GLY A 79 12.61 31.44 42.00
CA GLY A 79 13.64 31.20 40.99
C GLY A 79 13.90 29.73 40.65
N GLY A 80 13.14 28.79 41.21
CA GLY A 80 13.20 27.36 40.86
C GLY A 80 12.48 27.05 39.53
N ILE A 81 12.94 26.00 38.84
CA ILE A 81 12.30 25.46 37.63
C ILE A 81 11.46 24.26 38.04
N GLU A 82 10.15 24.29 37.75
CA GLU A 82 9.25 23.16 37.95
C GLU A 82 8.88 22.54 36.59
N LEU A 83 8.92 21.21 36.54
CA LEU A 83 8.59 20.43 35.35
C LEU A 83 7.27 19.70 35.62
N HIS A 84 6.24 20.04 34.87
CA HIS A 84 4.97 19.34 34.92
C HIS A 84 4.82 18.47 33.67
N GLN A 85 4.65 17.17 33.88
CA GLN A 85 4.27 16.24 32.82
C GLN A 85 2.74 16.22 32.75
N LYS A 86 2.17 16.44 31.55
CA LYS A 86 0.71 16.48 31.39
C LYS A 86 0.10 15.10 31.58
N GLU A 87 0.44 14.14 30.72
CA GLU A 87 -0.15 12.80 30.72
C GLU A 87 0.86 11.69 30.38
N LYS A 88 0.42 10.44 30.55
CA LYS A 88 1.19 9.25 30.13
C LYS A 88 1.29 9.23 28.60
N LEU A 89 2.51 9.39 28.11
CA LEU A 89 2.79 9.38 26.68
C LEU A 89 2.57 7.99 26.06
N VAL A 90 1.67 7.92 25.07
CA VAL A 90 1.56 6.79 24.15
C VAL A 90 2.14 7.22 22.81
N VAL A 91 3.32 6.68 22.49
CA VAL A 91 4.09 6.99 21.26
C VAL A 91 4.34 5.70 20.48
N SER A 92 4.27 5.79 19.15
CA SER A 92 4.56 4.69 18.24
C SER A 92 5.68 5.09 17.28
N LYS A 93 6.45 4.09 16.83
CA LYS A 93 7.45 4.24 15.77
C LYS A 93 6.82 4.20 14.36
N SER A 94 5.55 3.81 14.26
CA SER A 94 4.80 3.82 13.00
C SER A 94 4.09 5.15 12.81
N ARG A 95 3.96 5.57 11.55
CA ARG A 95 3.26 6.78 11.16
C ARG A 95 1.81 6.72 11.68
N PRO A 96 1.36 7.72 12.47
CA PRO A 96 -0.02 7.76 12.91
C PRO A 96 -0.93 8.00 11.69
N SER A 97 -1.75 7.00 11.35
CA SER A 97 -2.76 7.14 10.30
C SER A 97 -4.10 7.53 10.91
N ALA A 98 -4.52 8.78 10.67
CA ALA A 98 -5.84 9.26 11.07
C ALA A 98 -6.97 8.45 10.42
N ALA A 99 -6.76 8.01 9.17
CA ALA A 99 -7.69 7.13 8.46
C ALA A 99 -7.83 5.77 9.18
N LEU A 100 -6.72 5.16 9.61
CA LEU A 100 -6.75 3.90 10.35
C LEU A 100 -7.41 4.07 11.73
N ALA A 101 -7.14 5.19 12.42
CA ALA A 101 -7.79 5.51 13.69
C ALA A 101 -9.31 5.66 13.53
N ALA A 102 -9.77 6.34 12.48
CA ALA A 102 -11.19 6.49 12.18
C ALA A 102 -11.89 5.18 11.77
N MET A 103 -11.14 4.22 11.24
CA MET A 103 -11.64 2.91 10.79
C MET A 103 -11.44 1.80 11.83
N LYS A 104 -10.92 2.11 13.02
CA LYS A 104 -10.56 1.11 14.04
C LYS A 104 -11.71 0.17 14.41
N GLU A 105 -12.93 0.70 14.53
CA GLU A 105 -14.14 -0.07 14.83
C GLU A 105 -14.58 -0.99 13.66
N LYS A 106 -14.20 -0.64 12.43
CA LYS A 106 -14.52 -1.39 11.20
C LYS A 106 -13.44 -2.42 10.85
N LEU A 107 -12.33 -2.47 11.59
CA LEU A 107 -11.24 -3.39 11.34
C LEU A 107 -11.62 -4.81 11.79
N TYR A 108 -11.11 -5.81 11.08
CA TYR A 108 -11.46 -7.23 11.22
C TYR A 108 -11.20 -7.85 12.62
N GLY A 109 -10.63 -7.11 13.57
CA GLY A 109 -10.43 -7.54 14.95
C GLY A 109 -11.61 -7.29 15.90
N SER A 110 -12.62 -6.52 15.51
CA SER A 110 -13.78 -6.21 16.36
C SER A 110 -14.85 -7.31 16.42
N PHE A 111 -14.72 -8.35 15.59
CA PHE A 111 -15.68 -9.45 15.48
C PHE A 111 -15.30 -10.72 16.26
N VAL A 112 -14.12 -10.75 16.87
CA VAL A 112 -13.71 -11.83 17.77
C VAL A 112 -13.90 -11.33 19.20
N LYS A 113 -14.89 -11.91 19.88
CA LYS A 113 -15.30 -11.57 21.26
C LYS A 113 -14.54 -12.42 22.28
#